data_AF-A0A6P0T0B5-F1
#
_entry.id   AF-A0A6P0T0B5-F1
#
_cell.length_a   1.000
_cell.length_b   1.000
_cell.length_c   1.000
_cell.angle_alpha   90.00
_cell.angle_beta   90.00
_cell.angle_gamma   90.00
#
_symmetry.space_group_name_H-M   'P 1'
#
loop_
_entity.id
_entity.type
_entity.pdbx_description
1 polymer ?
#
loop_
_entity_poly.entity_id
_entity_poly.type
_entity_poly.pdbx_seq_one_letter_code
_entity_poly.pdbx_strand_id
1 'polypeptide(L)'
;MAQINAAKIAKSGLWVSTSFMFGKLSKFITQLFLARLLSPDDFGVWGMVLLVTTLSTLFEDSTIAGVLVQRGLDDKKLVNAVYSLGVNVSVGLFIIQALAGFLVAQFFGVPLLWPLIACTSVVYLIRAGAGSHSAVLQRQMKFRELAICNGASSLARLSSAFTCAALGGGVWS
;
A
#
# COMPACT_ATOMS: atom_id res chain seq x y z
N MET A 1 30.51 2.87 -20.82
CA MET A 1 29.76 3.56 -19.75
C MET A 1 28.74 4.47 -20.42
N ALA A 2 27.44 4.14 -20.35
CA ALA A 2 26.40 4.94 -20.98
C ALA A 2 26.33 6.31 -20.29
N GLN A 3 26.43 7.40 -21.06
CA GLN A 3 26.29 8.76 -20.56
C GLN A 3 24.89 8.92 -19.95
N ILE A 4 24.83 8.97 -18.62
CA ILE A 4 23.59 9.21 -17.90
C ILE A 4 23.30 10.70 -18.01
N ASN A 5 22.37 11.05 -18.89
CA ASN A 5 22.02 12.43 -19.20
C ASN A 5 21.29 13.07 -18.01
N ALA A 6 21.92 14.06 -17.35
CA ALA A 6 21.40 14.71 -16.14
C ALA A 6 19.96 15.27 -16.31
N ALA A 7 19.63 15.76 -17.52
CA ALA A 7 18.29 16.22 -17.86
C ALA A 7 17.23 15.10 -17.83
N LYS A 8 17.61 13.85 -18.17
CA LYS A 8 16.71 12.69 -18.13
C LYS A 8 16.46 12.24 -16.69
N ILE A 9 17.48 12.30 -15.83
CA ILE A 9 17.36 12.07 -14.38
C ILE A 9 16.43 13.12 -13.76
N ALA A 10 16.66 14.41 -14.03
CA ALA A 10 15.85 15.50 -13.50
C ALA A 10 14.37 15.39 -13.91
N LYS A 11 14.11 15.09 -15.20
CA LYS A 11 12.74 14.92 -15.72
C LYS A 11 12.05 13.68 -15.14
N SER A 12 12.79 12.59 -14.91
CA SER A 12 12.28 11.39 -14.25
C SER A 12 12.02 11.59 -12.74
N GLY A 13 12.90 12.31 -12.04
CA GLY A 13 12.74 12.66 -10.64
C GLY A 13 11.55 13.60 -10.40
N LEU A 14 11.34 14.57 -11.29
CA LEU A 14 10.14 15.42 -11.30
C LEU A 14 8.87 14.57 -11.48
N TRP A 15 8.85 13.66 -12.46
CA TRP A 15 7.68 12.82 -12.71
C TRP A 15 7.33 11.91 -11.52
N VAL A 16 8.35 11.33 -10.88
CA VAL A 16 8.19 10.49 -9.70
C VAL A 16 7.68 11.31 -8.51
N SER A 17 8.27 12.48 -8.27
CA SER A 17 7.86 13.38 -7.19
C SER A 17 6.42 13.85 -7.35
N THR A 18 6.02 14.25 -8.57
CA THR A 18 4.65 14.64 -8.89
C THR A 18 3.68 13.48 -8.66
N SER A 19 4.05 12.26 -9.08
CA SER A 19 3.20 11.07 -8.90
C SER A 19 3.02 10.71 -7.42
N PHE A 20 4.08 10.81 -6.62
CA PHE A 20 4.03 10.59 -5.17
C PHE A 20 3.19 11.66 -4.46
N MET A 21 3.37 12.93 -4.81
CA MET A 21 2.59 14.04 -4.26
C MET A 21 1.12 13.88 -4.60
N PHE A 22 0.79 13.55 -5.85
CA PHE A 22 -0.59 13.31 -6.27
C PHE A 22 -1.24 12.16 -5.49
N GLY A 23 -0.53 11.04 -5.35
CA GLY A 23 -1.03 9.89 -4.58
C GLY A 23 -1.23 10.21 -3.08
N LYS A 24 -0.32 10.96 -2.46
CA LYS A 24 -0.46 11.39 -1.06
C LYS A 24 -1.60 12.39 -0.87
N LEU A 25 -1.73 13.36 -1.79
CA LEU A 25 -2.79 14.36 -1.73
C LEU A 25 -4.16 13.73 -1.91
N SER A 26 -4.29 12.78 -2.84
CA SER A 26 -5.50 11.98 -3.03
C SER A 26 -5.89 11.24 -1.75
N LYS A 27 -4.94 10.53 -1.11
CA LYS A 27 -5.20 9.86 0.18
C LYS A 27 -5.65 10.84 1.26
N PHE A 28 -5.00 12.01 1.34
CA PHE A 28 -5.33 13.03 2.34
C PHE A 28 -6.76 13.58 2.13
N ILE A 29 -7.14 13.87 0.89
CA ILE A 29 -8.49 14.33 0.56
C ILE A 29 -9.52 13.27 0.93
N THR A 30 -9.30 11.99 0.59
CA THR A 30 -10.19 10.89 0.96
C THR A 30 -10.36 10.80 2.49
N GLN A 31 -9.27 10.92 3.24
CA GLN A 31 -9.32 10.89 4.70
C GLN A 31 -10.14 12.05 5.29
N LEU A 32 -10.02 13.24 4.69
CA LEU A 32 -10.74 14.44 5.12
C LEU A 32 -12.24 14.34 4.81
N PHE A 33 -12.59 13.70 3.68
CA PHE A 33 -13.97 13.36 3.34
C PHE A 33 -14.56 12.35 4.32
N LEU A 34 -13.86 11.26 4.61
CA LEU A 34 -14.29 10.27 5.62
C LEU A 34 -14.50 10.93 6.99
N ALA A 35 -13.60 11.83 7.41
CA ALA A 35 -13.71 12.54 8.68
C ALA A 35 -14.98 13.39 8.81
N ARG A 36 -15.56 13.86 7.69
CA ARG A 36 -16.83 14.59 7.70
C ARG A 36 -18.06 13.71 7.54
N LEU A 37 -17.90 12.52 6.97
CA LEU A 37 -19.02 11.62 6.67
C LEU A 37 -19.29 10.62 7.81
N LEU A 38 -18.26 10.25 8.57
CA LEU A 38 -18.37 9.32 9.70
C LEU A 38 -18.78 10.04 10.98
N SER A 39 -19.54 9.34 11.83
CA SER A 39 -19.80 9.77 13.21
C SER A 39 -18.47 9.79 14.02
N PRO A 40 -18.38 10.57 15.11
CA PRO A 40 -17.18 10.61 15.95
C PRO A 40 -16.73 9.23 16.45
N ASP A 41 -17.68 8.35 16.73
CA ASP A 41 -17.42 6.99 17.21
C ASP A 41 -16.83 6.10 16.10
N ASP A 42 -17.38 6.18 14.89
CA ASP A 42 -16.88 5.44 13.72
C ASP A 42 -15.48 5.88 13.30
N PHE A 43 -15.20 7.18 13.41
CA PHE A 43 -13.89 7.74 13.10
C PHE A 43 -12.81 7.24 14.07
N GLY A 44 -13.16 7.05 15.35
CA GLY A 44 -12.30 6.43 16.35
C GLY A 44 -11.93 4.99 16.00
N VAL A 45 -12.92 4.18 15.59
CA VAL A 45 -12.71 2.80 15.11
C VAL A 45 -11.78 2.78 13.90
N TRP A 46 -12.03 3.64 12.91
CA TRP A 46 -11.18 3.74 11.72
C TRP A 46 -9.74 4.16 12.07
N GLY A 47 -9.57 5.07 13.03
CA GLY A 47 -8.26 5.47 13.56
C GLY A 47 -7.46 4.29 14.12
N MET A 48 -8.11 3.38 14.86
CA MET A 48 -7.47 2.17 15.38
C MET A 48 -7.04 1.23 14.25
N VAL A 49 -7.90 1.02 13.25
CA VAL A 49 -7.56 0.22 12.06
C VAL A 49 -6.34 0.82 11.33
N LEU A 50 -6.31 2.14 11.19
CA LEU A 50 -5.21 2.88 10.57
C LEU A 50 -3.90 2.71 11.33
N LEU A 51 -3.92 2.76 12.66
CA LEU A 51 -2.73 2.56 13.49
C LEU A 51 -2.14 1.16 13.25
N VAL A 52 -2.97 0.11 13.35
CA VAL A 52 -2.54 -1.27 13.12
C VAL A 52 -2.00 -1.45 11.70
N THR A 53 -2.72 -0.94 10.70
CA THR A 53 -2.34 -1.05 9.29
C THR A 53 -1.06 -0.30 8.98
N THR A 54 -0.86 0.89 9.56
CA THR A 54 0.35 1.69 9.34
C THR A 54 1.57 0.99 9.92
N LEU A 55 1.46 0.37 11.10
CA LEU A 55 2.55 -0.42 11.67
C LEU A 55 2.90 -1.62 10.78
N SER A 56 1.89 -2.32 10.24
CA SER A 56 2.11 -3.44 9.31
C SER A 56 2.83 -3.01 8.03
N THR A 57 2.63 -1.78 7.56
CA THR A 57 3.30 -1.28 6.33
C THR A 57 4.83 -1.27 6.43
N LEU A 58 5.38 -1.19 7.65
CA LEU A 58 6.83 -1.25 7.88
C LEU A 58 7.43 -2.60 7.45
N PHE A 59 6.63 -3.66 7.50
CA PHE A 59 7.04 -5.03 7.22
C PHE A 59 6.60 -5.52 5.84
N GLU A 60 6.03 -4.67 4.99
CA GLU A 60 5.57 -5.05 3.64
C GLU A 60 6.71 -5.59 2.75
N ASP A 61 6.37 -6.42 1.76
CA ASP A 61 7.26 -6.93 0.69
C ASP A 61 8.15 -5.83 0.08
N SER A 62 7.62 -4.62 -0.08
CA SER A 62 8.36 -3.49 -0.64
C SER A 62 9.65 -3.13 0.14
N THR A 63 9.69 -3.39 1.45
CA THR A 63 10.88 -3.18 2.30
C THR A 63 11.99 -4.16 1.91
N ILE A 64 11.64 -5.42 1.67
CA ILE A 64 12.57 -6.49 1.26
C ILE A 64 13.04 -6.25 -0.18
N ALA A 65 12.09 -5.89 -1.06
CA ALA A 65 12.35 -5.61 -2.46
C ALA A 65 13.37 -4.47 -2.69
N GLY A 66 13.54 -3.57 -1.71
CA GLY A 66 14.55 -2.51 -1.75
C GLY A 66 15.99 -3.03 -1.95
N VAL A 67 16.28 -4.27 -1.52
CA VAL A 67 17.60 -4.91 -1.75
C VAL A 67 17.90 -5.07 -3.23
N LEU A 68 16.90 -5.33 -4.08
CA LEU A 68 17.09 -5.48 -5.54
C LEU A 68 17.45 -4.14 -6.20
N VAL A 69 16.93 -3.03 -5.67
CA VAL A 69 17.28 -1.69 -6.14
C VAL A 69 18.76 -1.39 -5.82
N GLN A 70 19.25 -1.82 -4.67
CA GLN A 70 20.63 -1.59 -4.23
C GLN A 70 21.63 -2.55 -4.92
N ARG A 71 21.43 -3.86 -4.77
CA ARG A 71 22.36 -4.90 -5.24
C ARG A 71 22.27 -5.20 -6.74
N GLY A 72 21.18 -4.82 -7.40
CA GLY A 72 20.97 -5.09 -8.83
C GLY A 72 20.27 -6.42 -9.10
N LEU A 73 20.19 -6.78 -10.39
CA LEU A 73 19.39 -7.89 -10.91
C LEU A 73 20.24 -9.02 -11.51
N ASP A 74 21.56 -8.97 -11.30
CA ASP A 74 22.51 -9.87 -11.96
C ASP A 74 22.41 -11.30 -11.40
N ASP A 75 22.06 -11.43 -10.12
CA ASP A 75 21.83 -12.71 -9.45
C ASP A 75 20.34 -13.11 -9.49
N LYS A 76 20.01 -14.03 -10.40
CA LYS A 76 18.66 -14.60 -10.51
C LYS A 76 18.21 -15.33 -9.23
N LYS A 77 19.13 -15.92 -8.46
CA LYS A 77 18.78 -16.59 -7.20
C LYS A 77 18.33 -15.56 -6.16
N LEU A 78 19.01 -14.43 -6.08
CA LEU A 78 18.61 -13.32 -5.21
C LEU A 78 17.22 -12.78 -5.58
N VAL A 79 16.96 -12.56 -6.87
CA VAL A 79 15.66 -12.06 -7.35
C VAL A 79 14.52 -13.02 -6.97
N ASN A 80 14.69 -14.32 -7.23
CA ASN A 80 13.68 -15.32 -6.87
C ASN A 80 13.50 -15.45 -5.35
N ALA A 81 14.59 -15.35 -4.57
CA ALA A 81 14.53 -15.38 -3.11
C ALA A 81 13.80 -14.17 -2.52
N VAL A 82 14.05 -12.97 -3.06
CA VAL A 82 13.35 -11.75 -2.65
C VAL A 82 11.86 -11.86 -2.97
N TYR A 83 11.51 -12.35 -4.15
CA TYR A 83 10.11 -12.57 -4.53
C TYR A 83 9.39 -13.57 -3.61
N SER A 84 9.97 -14.76 -3.41
CA SER A 84 9.34 -15.79 -2.58
C SER A 84 9.24 -15.37 -1.11
N LEU A 85 10.27 -14.71 -0.58
CA LEU A 85 10.26 -14.16 0.77
C LEU A 85 9.21 -13.04 0.90
N GLY A 86 9.13 -12.14 -0.08
CA GLY A 86 8.13 -11.07 -0.12
C GLY A 86 6.70 -11.60 -0.09
N VAL A 87 6.40 -12.62 -0.90
CA VAL A 87 5.09 -13.29 -0.90
C VAL A 87 4.81 -13.94 0.45
N ASN A 88 5.77 -14.66 1.02
CA ASN A 88 5.60 -15.30 2.34
C ASN A 88 5.36 -14.28 3.45
N VAL A 89 6.05 -13.14 3.43
CA VAL A 89 5.85 -12.05 4.39
C VAL A 89 4.48 -11.40 4.22
N SER A 90 4.02 -11.16 3.00
CA SER A 90 2.66 -10.66 2.73
C SER A 90 1.58 -11.61 3.27
N VAL A 91 1.73 -12.93 3.08
CA VAL A 91 0.81 -13.93 3.62
C VAL A 91 0.89 -13.98 5.15
N GLY A 92 2.09 -13.91 5.72
CA GLY A 92 2.29 -13.84 7.17
C GLY A 92 1.62 -12.62 7.78
N LEU A 93 1.78 -11.43 7.17
CA LEU A 93 1.13 -10.20 7.60
C LEU A 93 -0.39 -10.28 7.54
N PHE A 94 -0.95 -10.91 6.50
CA PHE A 94 -2.39 -11.17 6.43
C PHE A 94 -2.87 -11.97 7.65
N ILE A 95 -2.23 -13.10 7.95
CA ILE A 95 -2.61 -13.97 9.06
C ILE A 95 -2.44 -13.24 10.40
N ILE A 96 -1.28 -12.61 10.62
CA ILE A 96 -0.97 -11.90 11.86
C ILE A 96 -1.97 -10.78 12.09
N GLN A 97 -2.26 -9.97 11.07
CA GLN A 97 -3.18 -8.85 11.22
C GLN A 97 -4.64 -9.31 11.40
N ALA A 98 -5.07 -10.38 10.72
CA ALA A 98 -6.40 -10.93 10.91
C ALA A 98 -6.61 -11.49 12.34
N LEU A 99 -5.60 -12.18 12.89
CA LEU A 99 -5.61 -12.69 14.27
C LEU A 99 -5.49 -11.55 15.29
N ALA A 100 -4.61 -10.58 15.05
CA ALA A 100 -4.50 -9.39 15.88
C ALA A 100 -5.81 -8.60 15.89
N GLY A 101 -6.53 -8.55 14.77
CA GLY A 101 -7.85 -7.90 14.68
C GLY A 101 -8.86 -8.47 15.68
N PHE A 102 -8.83 -9.78 15.92
CA PHE A 102 -9.69 -10.41 16.92
C PHE A 102 -9.32 -9.96 18.34
N LEU A 103 -8.03 -9.98 18.69
CA LEU A 103 -7.52 -9.54 20.00
C LEU A 103 -7.83 -8.06 20.25
N VAL A 104 -7.63 -7.21 19.24
CA VAL A 104 -7.88 -5.77 19.32
C VAL A 104 -9.39 -5.50 19.48
N ALA A 105 -10.25 -6.21 18.75
CA ALA A 105 -11.71 -6.09 18.90
C ALA A 105 -12.18 -6.46 20.31
N GLN A 106 -11.58 -7.49 20.92
CA GLN A 106 -11.88 -7.86 22.31
C GLN A 106 -11.35 -6.84 23.31
N PHE A 107 -10.12 -6.32 23.10
CA PHE A 107 -9.50 -5.34 23.99
C PHE A 107 -10.30 -4.02 24.07
N PHE A 108 -10.80 -3.54 22.92
CA PHE A 108 -11.60 -2.32 22.86
C PHE A 108 -13.09 -2.54 23.06
N GLY A 109 -13.56 -3.79 23.12
CA GLY A 109 -14.98 -4.12 23.29
C GLY A 109 -15.86 -3.74 22.10
N VAL A 110 -15.28 -3.60 20.90
CA VAL A 110 -16.00 -3.20 19.66
C VAL A 110 -15.99 -4.36 18.66
N PRO A 111 -17.09 -5.11 18.51
CA PRO A 111 -17.15 -6.29 17.63
C PRO A 111 -16.93 -5.97 16.14
N LEU A 112 -17.32 -4.76 15.71
CA LEU A 112 -17.17 -4.29 14.32
C LEU A 112 -15.70 -4.12 13.90
N LEU A 113 -14.79 -4.01 14.87
CA LEU A 113 -13.37 -3.74 14.62
C LEU A 113 -12.66 -4.94 13.98
N TRP A 114 -13.05 -6.16 14.35
CA TRP A 114 -12.47 -7.39 13.80
C TRP A 114 -12.67 -7.53 12.29
N PRO A 115 -13.90 -7.47 11.74
CA PRO A 115 -14.11 -7.65 10.31
C PRO A 115 -13.49 -6.50 9.48
N LEU A 116 -13.36 -5.29 10.02
CA LEU A 116 -12.64 -4.19 9.37
C LEU A 116 -11.13 -4.47 9.26
N ILE A 117 -10.49 -4.88 10.36
CA ILE A 117 -9.07 -5.24 10.35
C ILE A 117 -8.81 -6.46 9.46
N ALA A 118 -9.69 -7.46 9.50
CA ALA A 118 -9.60 -8.62 8.63
C ALA A 118 -9.74 -8.24 7.15
N CYS A 119 -10.70 -7.37 6.80
CA CYS A 119 -10.88 -6.91 5.41
C CYS A 119 -9.66 -6.14 4.90
N THR A 120 -9.13 -5.21 5.69
CA THR A 120 -7.92 -4.44 5.30
C THR A 120 -6.70 -5.33 5.12
N SER A 121 -6.60 -6.43 5.87
CA SER A 121 -5.48 -7.38 5.74
C SER A 121 -5.44 -8.09 4.38
N VAL A 122 -6.58 -8.26 3.70
CA VAL A 122 -6.66 -8.91 2.36
C VAL A 122 -5.83 -8.15 1.33
N VAL A 123 -5.64 -6.84 1.51
CA VAL A 123 -4.82 -6.00 0.63
C VAL A 123 -3.38 -6.52 0.54
N TYR A 124 -2.84 -7.13 1.60
CA TYR A 124 -1.49 -7.69 1.58
C TYR A 124 -1.36 -8.89 0.64
N LEU A 125 -2.40 -9.72 0.54
CA LEU A 125 -2.45 -10.84 -0.40
C LEU A 125 -2.54 -10.34 -1.84
N ILE A 126 -3.39 -9.36 -2.11
CA ILE A 126 -3.55 -8.75 -3.44
C ILE A 126 -2.23 -8.12 -3.91
N ARG A 127 -1.48 -7.53 -2.96
CA ARG A 127 -0.19 -6.87 -3.23
C ARG A 127 1.02 -7.80 -3.10
N ALA A 128 0.82 -9.09 -2.83
CA ALA A 128 1.93 -10.04 -2.67
C ALA A 128 2.79 -10.10 -3.95
N GLY A 129 4.10 -9.86 -3.81
CA GLY A 129 5.05 -9.84 -4.93
C GLY A 129 5.04 -8.55 -5.75
N ALA A 130 4.09 -7.64 -5.54
CA ALA A 130 4.06 -6.36 -6.23
C ALA A 130 5.26 -5.47 -5.86
N GLY A 131 5.81 -5.62 -4.65
CA GLY A 131 7.01 -4.92 -4.20
C GLY A 131 8.22 -5.34 -5.02
N SER A 132 8.41 -6.65 -5.17
CA SER A 132 9.49 -7.23 -5.99
C SER A 132 9.44 -6.77 -7.45
N HIS A 133 8.27 -6.80 -8.09
CA HIS A 133 8.10 -6.28 -9.46
C HIS A 133 8.39 -4.78 -9.56
N SER A 134 7.94 -4.00 -8.58
CA SER A 134 8.16 -2.55 -8.56
C SER A 134 9.65 -2.22 -8.43
N ALA A 135 10.39 -2.97 -7.62
CA ALA A 135 11.84 -2.81 -7.46
C ALA A 135 12.61 -3.12 -8.75
N VAL A 136 12.19 -4.14 -9.52
CA VAL A 136 12.78 -4.45 -10.84
C VAL A 136 12.58 -3.27 -11.82
N LEU A 137 11.35 -2.75 -11.91
CA LEU A 137 11.03 -1.59 -12.76
C LEU A 137 11.82 -0.34 -12.36
N GLN A 138 11.95 -0.09 -11.06
CA GLN A 138 12.72 1.02 -10.51
C GLN A 138 14.20 0.89 -10.86
N ARG A 139 14.78 -0.31 -10.74
CA ARG A 139 16.18 -0.58 -11.12
C ARG A 139 16.42 -0.41 -12.62
N GLN A 140 15.44 -0.77 -13.45
CA GLN A 140 15.49 -0.55 -14.91
C GLN A 140 15.20 0.92 -15.31
N MET A 141 15.00 1.82 -14.36
CA MET A 141 14.65 3.23 -14.57
C MET A 141 13.35 3.44 -15.37
N LYS A 142 12.43 2.46 -15.33
CA LYS A 142 11.14 2.47 -16.03
C LYS A 142 10.04 3.13 -15.19
N PHE A 143 10.31 4.35 -14.73
CA PHE A 143 9.40 5.09 -13.83
C PHE A 143 8.06 5.47 -14.46
N ARG A 144 8.00 5.58 -15.79
CA ARG A 144 6.75 5.88 -16.50
C ARG A 144 5.72 4.78 -16.29
N GLU A 145 6.15 3.52 -16.37
CA GLU A 145 5.29 2.35 -16.19
C GLU A 145 4.80 2.27 -14.74
N LEU A 146 5.70 2.47 -13.76
CA LEU A 146 5.33 2.58 -12.35
C LEU A 146 4.30 3.68 -12.08
N ALA A 147 4.46 4.85 -12.71
CA ALA A 147 3.53 5.96 -12.55
C ALA A 147 2.14 5.65 -13.13
N ILE A 148 2.08 4.97 -14.29
CA ILE A 148 0.81 4.54 -14.89
C ILE A 148 0.11 3.52 -14.00
N CYS A 149 0.82 2.50 -13.52
CA CYS A 149 0.27 1.50 -12.61
C CYS A 149 -0.27 2.15 -11.32
N ASN A 150 0.52 3.01 -10.68
CA ASN A 150 0.11 3.69 -9.45
C ASN A 150 -1.06 4.66 -9.68
N GLY A 151 -1.09 5.35 -10.83
CA GLY A 151 -2.19 6.21 -11.23
C GLY A 151 -3.49 5.43 -11.42
N ALA A 152 -3.44 4.33 -12.18
CA ALA A 152 -4.58 3.44 -12.40
C ALA A 152 -5.10 2.84 -11.08
N SER A 153 -4.21 2.36 -10.20
CA SER A 153 -4.59 1.85 -8.89
C SER A 153 -5.17 2.92 -7.97
N SER A 154 -4.73 4.18 -8.08
CA SER A 154 -5.26 5.28 -7.26
C SER A 154 -6.65 5.71 -7.74
N LEU A 155 -6.88 5.74 -9.05
CA LEU A 155 -8.20 5.96 -9.62
C LEU A 155 -9.16 4.83 -9.24
N ALA A 156 -8.74 3.57 -9.34
CA ALA A 156 -9.54 2.43 -8.89
C ALA A 156 -9.94 2.55 -7.41
N ARG A 157 -8.99 2.94 -6.54
CA ARG A 157 -9.25 3.20 -5.11
C ARG A 157 -10.25 4.33 -4.87
N LEU A 158 -10.11 5.45 -5.58
CA LEU A 158 -11.04 6.58 -5.50
C LEU A 158 -12.45 6.17 -5.95
N SER A 159 -12.55 5.46 -7.07
CA SER A 159 -13.82 4.97 -7.59
C SER A 159 -14.48 3.99 -6.64
N SER A 160 -13.74 3.03 -6.06
CA SER A 160 -14.30 2.10 -5.07
C SER A 160 -14.78 2.81 -3.80
N ALA A 161 -14.04 3.81 -3.31
CA ALA A 161 -14.43 4.60 -2.15
C ALA A 161 -15.69 5.44 -2.43
N PHE A 162 -15.76 6.12 -3.57
CA PHE A 162 -16.95 6.88 -3.98
C PHE A 162 -18.18 5.99 -4.14
N THR A 163 -18.04 4.82 -4.77
CA THR A 163 -19.15 3.89 -4.95
C THR A 163 -19.65 3.34 -3.61
N CYS A 164 -18.75 2.98 -2.69
CA CYS A 164 -19.16 2.52 -1.35
C CYS A 164 -19.80 3.65 -0.52
N ALA A 165 -19.28 4.87 -0.62
CA ALA A 165 -19.87 6.04 0.05
C ALA A 165 -21.28 6.35 -0.47
N ALA A 166 -21.49 6.27 -1.78
CA ALA A 166 -22.80 6.51 -2.41
C ALA A 166 -23.84 5.43 -2.05
N LEU A 167 -23.39 4.20 -1.73
CA LEU A 167 -24.24 3.10 -1.27
C LEU A 167 -24.55 3.17 0.24
N GLY A 168 -24.05 4.19 0.96
CA GLY A 168 -24.28 4.33 2.40
C GLY A 168 -23.47 3.35 3.24
N GLY A 169 -22.31 2.90 2.75
CA GLY A 169 -21.46 1.90 3.41
C GLY A 169 -20.89 2.31 4.79
N GLY A 170 -21.09 3.54 5.26
CA GLY A 170 -20.59 4.01 6.55
C GLY A 170 -19.09 3.81 6.67
N VAL A 171 -18.64 3.10 7.71
CA VAL A 171 -17.22 2.77 8.00
C VAL A 171 -16.54 1.92 6.91
N TRP A 172 -17.31 1.32 6.00
CA TRP A 172 -16.80 0.47 4.91
C TRP A 172 -16.47 1.25 3.62
N SER A 173 -16.74 2.55 3.60
CA SER A 173 -16.54 3.46 2.45
C SER A 173 -15.13 4.02 2.41
#